data_AF-A0A1Q3K1E4-F1
#
_entry.id   AF-A0A1Q3K1E4-F1
#
_cell.length_a   1.000
_cell.length_b   1.000
_cell.length_c   1.000
_cell.angle_alpha   90.00
_cell.angle_beta   90.00
_cell.angle_gamma   90.00
#
_symmetry.space_group_name_H-M   'P 1'
#
loop_
_entity.id
_entity.type
_entity.pdbx_description
1 polymer ?
#
loop_
_entity_poly.entity_id
_entity_poly.type
_entity_poly.pdbx_seq_one_letter_code
_entity_poly.pdbx_strand_id
1 'polypeptide(L)' 'MNSPFQIDYKGSILKVEKHFVSNRNIFRVLFPNNQRPLLLVRAVRDNGSFFWTSVPEGRQSEAEIIGKLIQEYQSA' A
#
# COMPACT_ATOMS: atom_id res chain seq x y z
N MET A 1 -6.02 -6.66 -16.05
CA MET A 1 -5.53 -7.79 -15.22
C MET A 1 -4.82 -7.19 -14.01
N ASN A 2 -5.33 -7.38 -12.80
CA ASN A 2 -4.66 -6.93 -11.57
C ASN A 2 -3.98 -8.13 -10.91
N SER A 3 -2.88 -8.60 -11.49
CA SER A 3 -2.10 -9.67 -10.88
C SER A 3 -1.43 -9.15 -9.60
N PRO A 4 -1.36 -9.96 -8.53
CA PRO A 4 -0.56 -9.60 -7.38
C PRO A 4 0.91 -9.46 -7.78
N PHE A 5 1.62 -8.58 -7.10
CA PHE A 5 3.06 -8.37 -7.28
C PHE A 5 3.78 -8.39 -5.94
N GLN A 6 5.10 -8.33 -5.98
CA GLN A 6 5.96 -8.39 -4.81
C GLN A 6 6.84 -7.14 -4.70
N ILE A 7 7.10 -6.72 -3.46
CA ILE A 7 8.01 -5.63 -3.12
C ILE A 7 8.93 -6.08 -1.97
N ASP A 8 10.16 -5.58 -1.95
CA ASP A 8 11.06 -5.75 -0.79
C ASP A 8 10.78 -4.66 0.25
N TYR A 9 10.59 -5.07 1.51
CA TYR A 9 10.46 -4.17 2.63
C TYR A 9 11.21 -4.73 3.83
N LYS A 10 12.28 -4.03 4.25
CA LYS A 10 13.10 -4.41 5.41
C LYS A 10 13.63 -5.86 5.30
N GLY A 11 14.02 -6.28 4.09
CA GLY A 11 14.50 -7.64 3.83
C GLY A 11 13.41 -8.72 3.88
N SER A 12 12.14 -8.32 3.86
CA SER A 12 10.99 -9.22 3.72
C SER A 12 10.28 -8.96 2.40
N ILE A 13 9.97 -10.01 1.67
CA ILE A 13 9.16 -9.93 0.45
C ILE A 13 7.68 -9.83 0.83
N LEU A 14 7.06 -8.69 0.55
CA LEU A 14 5.63 -8.48 0.77
C LEU A 14 4.87 -8.78 -0.52
N LYS A 15 3.72 -9.45 -0.41
CA LYS A 15 2.79 -9.63 -1.53
C LYS A 15 1.76 -8.51 -1.52
N VAL A 16 1.56 -7.85 -2.67
CA VAL A 16 0.63 -6.75 -2.85
C VAL A 16 -0.49 -7.16 -3.80
N GLU A 17 -1.73 -7.01 -3.35
CA GLU A 17 -2.95 -7.25 -4.12
C GLU A 17 -3.65 -5.90 -4.38
N LYS A 18 -3.89 -5.56 -5.65
CA LYS A 18 -4.57 -4.32 -6.05
C LYS A 18 -6.06 -4.58 -6.26
N HIS A 19 -6.89 -3.95 -5.45
CA HIS A 19 -8.34 -3.96 -5.56
C HIS A 19 -8.86 -2.59 -5.99
N PHE A 20 -9.99 -2.58 -6.69
CA PHE A 20 -10.71 -1.36 -7.03
C PHE A 20 -12.09 -1.40 -6.37
N VAL A 21 -12.31 -0.52 -5.40
CA VAL A 21 -13.52 -0.49 -4.57
C VAL A 21 -13.99 0.96 -4.46
N SER A 22 -15.28 1.20 -4.70
CA SER A 22 -15.89 2.54 -4.57
C SER A 22 -15.11 3.64 -5.29
N ASN A 23 -14.69 3.36 -6.53
CA ASN A 23 -13.90 4.26 -7.37
C ASN A 23 -12.50 4.61 -6.80
N ARG A 24 -11.93 3.76 -5.96
CA ARG A 24 -10.60 3.95 -5.35
C ARG A 24 -9.75 2.69 -5.51
N ASN A 25 -8.45 2.90 -5.72
CA ASN A 25 -7.46 1.83 -5.64
C ASN A 25 -7.15 1.55 -4.16
N ILE A 26 -7.33 0.30 -3.76
CA ILE A 26 -6.96 -0.22 -2.44
C ILE A 26 -5.88 -1.27 -2.65
N PHE A 27 -4.78 -1.15 -1.92
CA PHE A 27 -3.68 -2.09 -1.95
C PHE A 27 -3.69 -2.90 -0.67
N ARG A 28 -3.88 -4.21 -0.78
CA ARG A 28 -3.77 -5.13 0.35
C ARG A 28 -2.35 -5.70 0.36
N VAL A 29 -1.62 -5.39 1.42
CA VAL A 29 -0.24 -5.83 1.62
C VAL A 29 -0.23 -6.98 2.62
N LEU A 30 0.29 -8.12 2.18
CA LEU A 30 0.40 -9.35 2.94
C LEU A 30 1.85 -9.55 3.38
N PHE A 31 2.04 -9.68 4.69
CA PHE A 31 3.34 -9.94 5.30
C PHE A 31 3.59 -11.45 5.39
N PRO A 32 4.83 -11.92 5.18
CA PRO A 32 5.15 -13.36 5.24
C PRO A 32 4.95 -13.95 6.66
N ASN A 33 5.10 -13.13 7.70
CA ASN A 33 5.11 -13.58 9.10
C ASN A 33 3.71 -13.59 9.75
N ASN A 34 2.65 -13.79 8.96
CA ASN A 34 1.26 -13.80 9.42
C ASN A 34 0.82 -12.54 10.20
N GLN A 35 1.54 -11.43 10.03
CA GLN A 35 1.14 -10.13 10.59
C GLN A 35 -0.16 -9.68 9.91
N ARG A 36 -0.95 -8.87 10.63
CA ARG A 36 -2.20 -8.33 10.08
C ARG A 36 -1.93 -7.63 8.75
N PRO A 37 -2.70 -7.94 7.69
CA PRO A 37 -2.57 -7.25 6.41
C PRO A 37 -2.66 -5.73 6.59
N LEU A 38 -1.90 -5.00 5.78
CA LEU A 38 -1.98 -3.55 5.72
C LEU A 38 -2.78 -3.17 4.48
N LEU A 39 -3.91 -2.49 4.67
CA LEU A 39 -4.65 -1.90 3.56
C LEU A 39 -4.16 -0.48 3.35
N LEU A 40 -3.72 -0.18 2.15
CA LEU A 40 -3.19 1.12 1.75
C LEU A 40 -4.08 1.78 0.71
N VAL A 41 -4.29 3.08 0.91
CA VAL A 41 -4.97 3.94 -0.05
C VAL A 41 -4.18 5.22 -0.22
N ARG A 42 -4.34 5.83 -1.41
CA ARG A 42 -3.81 7.16 -1.68
C ARG A 42 -4.88 8.18 -1.32
N ALA A 43 -4.57 9.07 -0.40
CA ALA A 43 -5.44 10.14 0.08
C ALA A 43 -4.88 11.52 -0.33
N VAL A 44 -5.70 12.55 -0.20
CA VAL A 44 -5.35 13.95 -0.49
C VAL A 44 -5.34 14.71 0.83
N ARG A 45 -4.28 15.48 1.08
CA ARG A 45 -4.17 16.40 2.21
C ARG A 45 -4.93 17.69 1.90
N ASP A 46 -5.20 18.51 2.93
CA ASP A 46 -5.91 19.79 2.78
C ASP A 46 -5.22 20.77 1.81
N ASN A 47 -3.89 20.67 1.68
CA ASN A 47 -3.10 21.46 0.73
C ASN A 47 -3.08 20.90 -0.71
N GLY A 48 -3.90 19.89 -1.02
CA GLY A 48 -3.99 19.25 -2.33
C GLY A 48 -2.90 18.22 -2.64
N SER A 49 -1.91 18.04 -1.76
CA SER A 49 -0.86 17.02 -1.95
C SER A 49 -1.37 15.62 -1.65
N PHE A 50 -0.84 14.62 -2.35
CA PHE A 50 -1.16 13.23 -2.09
C PHE A 50 -0.30 12.64 -0.98
N PHE A 51 -0.86 11.68 -0.24
CA PHE A 51 -0.13 10.89 0.74
C PHE A 51 -0.70 9.46 0.83
N TRP A 52 0.10 8.56 1.40
CA TRP A 52 -0.29 7.17 1.59
C TRP A 52 -0.78 6.96 3.01
N THR A 53 -1.91 6.29 3.20
CA THR A 53 -2.47 6.04 4.53
C THR A 53 -2.97 4.61 4.68
N SER A 54 -3.02 4.13 5.93
CA SER A 54 -3.56 2.83 6.31
C SER A 54 -5.05 2.91 6.63
N VAL A 55 -5.79 1.85 6.29
CA VAL A 55 -7.20 1.70 6.70
C VAL A 55 -7.38 0.37 7.45
N PRO A 56 -7.80 0.37 8.73
CA PRO A 56 -7.95 1.54 9.60
C PRO A 56 -6.61 2.23 9.90
N GLU A 57 -6.69 3.43 10.48
CA GLU A 57 -5.56 4.25 10.86
C GLU A 57 -4.71 3.58 11.96
N GLY A 58 -3.48 4.10 12.18
CA GLY A 58 -2.57 3.63 13.23
C GLY A 58 -1.28 2.99 12.70
N ARG A 59 -1.16 2.78 11.38
CA ARG A 59 0.05 2.27 10.72
C ARG A 59 0.61 3.26 9.69
N GLN A 60 0.49 4.57 9.96
CA GLN A 60 0.82 5.64 9.03
C GLN A 60 2.29 5.61 8.57
N SER A 61 3.24 5.36 9.46
CA SER A 61 4.66 5.28 9.10
C SER A 61 4.95 4.11 8.15
N GLU A 62 4.30 2.96 8.35
CA GLU A 62 4.41 1.83 7.42
C GLU A 62 3.72 2.16 6.09
N ALA A 63 2.57 2.82 6.13
CA ALA A 63 1.83 3.21 4.95
C ALA A 63 2.61 4.16 4.04
N GLU A 64 3.27 5.17 4.60
CA GLU A 64 4.10 6.11 3.85
C GLU A 64 5.28 5.42 3.16
N ILE A 65 5.94 4.48 3.84
CA ILE A 65 7.11 3.78 3.27
C ILE A 65 6.66 2.77 2.20
N ILE A 66 5.73 1.89 2.57
CA ILE A 66 5.27 0.82 1.67
C ILE A 66 4.51 1.39 0.47
N GLY A 67 3.74 2.46 0.67
CA GLY A 67 3.04 3.15 -0.42
C GLY A 67 3.99 3.72 -1.48
N LYS A 68 5.14 4.27 -1.07
CA LYS A 68 6.19 4.71 -2.01
C LYS A 68 6.75 3.55 -2.82
N LEU A 69 7.04 2.41 -2.19
CA LEU A 69 7.51 1.20 -2.89
C LEU A 69 6.48 0.70 -3.92
N ILE A 70 5.20 0.75 -3.58
CA ILE A 70 4.11 0.42 -4.53
C ILE A 70 4.09 1.40 -5.71
N GLN A 71 4.27 2.69 -5.45
CA GLN A 71 4.31 3.72 -6.49
C GLN A 71 5.51 3.56 -7.43
N GLU A 72 6.68 3.27 -6.87
CA GLU A 72 7.91 2.99 -7.62
C GLU A 72 7.72 1.76 -8.52
N TYR A 73 7.16 0.66 -7.98
CA TYR A 73 6.85 -0.53 -8.75
C TYR A 73 5.89 -0.27 -9.91
N GLN A 74 4.89 0.59 -9.71
CA GLN A 74 3.90 0.93 -10.76
C GLN A 74 4.40 1.91 -11.81
N SER A 75 5.49 2.62 -11.53
CA SER A 75 6.08 3.59 -12.46
C SER A 75 7.22 3.00 -13.30
N ALA A 76 7.66 1.78 -12.95
CA ALA A 76 8.65 0.99 -13.68
C ALA A 76 7.99 0.20 -14.82
#